data_AF-A0A9E4TM58-F1
#
_entry.id   AF-A0A9E4TM58-F1
#
_cell.length_a   1.000
_cell.length_b   1.000
_cell.length_c   1.000
_cell.angle_alpha   90.00
_cell.angle_beta   90.00
_cell.angle_gamma   90.00
#
_symmetry.space_group_name_H-M   'P 1'
#
loop_
_entity.id
_entity.type
_entity.pdbx_description
1 polymer ?
#
loop_
_entity_poly.entity_id
_entity_poly.type
_entity_poly.pdbx_seq_one_letter_code
_entity_poly.pdbx_strand_id
1 'polypeptide(L)'
;RIDVFDRPALELDSVEDFFVLVRAGFSARRKQVHNCLQQGMDLSREVAEQMLRDAGIDPKRRPQTLSLDDWGRLYREHSRQSAVE
;
A
#
# COMPACT_ATOMS: atom_id res chain seq x y z
N ARG A 1 -25.96 -9.28 -6.66
CA ARG A 1 -25.48 -10.53 -6.04
C ARG A 1 -24.00 -10.32 -5.79
N ILE A 2 -23.52 -10.56 -4.57
CA ILE A 2 -22.09 -10.48 -4.25
C ILE A 2 -21.54 -11.89 -4.47
N ASP A 3 -20.50 -12.00 -5.29
CA ASP A 3 -19.79 -13.26 -5.47
C ASP A 3 -18.73 -13.37 -4.37
N VAL A 4 -18.87 -14.40 -3.54
CA VAL A 4 -17.97 -14.66 -2.41
C VAL A 4 -16.86 -15.57 -2.91
N PHE A 5 -15.61 -15.18 -2.65
CA PHE A 5 -14.46 -16.02 -2.96
C PHE A 5 -14.30 -17.10 -1.89
N ASP A 6 -13.96 -18.32 -2.29
CA ASP A 6 -13.71 -19.45 -1.36
C ASP A 6 -12.47 -19.23 -0.48
N ARG A 7 -11.57 -18.34 -0.91
CA ARG A 7 -10.36 -17.94 -0.18
C ARG A 7 -10.11 -16.44 -0.34
N PRO A 8 -9.34 -15.82 0.57
CA PRO A 8 -8.94 -14.43 0.44
C PRO A 8 -8.30 -14.15 -0.93
N ALA A 9 -8.60 -12.98 -1.50
CA ALA A 9 -8.02 -12.58 -2.79
C ALA A 9 -6.51 -12.29 -2.71
N LEU A 10 -5.99 -12.05 -1.50
CA LEU A 10 -4.57 -11.86 -1.22
C LEU A 10 -4.14 -12.82 -0.11
N GLU A 11 -3.01 -13.49 -0.32
CA GLU A 11 -2.29 -14.20 0.74
C GLU A 11 -1.41 -13.17 1.48
N LEU A 12 -1.74 -12.90 2.74
CA LEU A 12 -1.10 -11.88 3.59
C LEU A 12 -0.60 -12.55 4.88
N ASP A 13 0.60 -12.17 5.33
CA ASP A 13 1.14 -12.57 6.63
C ASP A 13 0.46 -11.83 7.80
N SER A 14 0.02 -10.58 7.60
CA SER A 14 -0.81 -9.85 8.56
C SER A 14 -1.88 -8.99 7.88
N VAL A 15 -3.13 -9.34 8.10
CA VAL A 15 -4.29 -8.57 7.58
C VAL A 15 -4.39 -7.21 8.28
N GLU A 16 -4.02 -7.13 9.56
CA GLU A 16 -4.06 -5.88 10.32
C GLU A 16 -3.09 -4.84 9.75
N ASP A 17 -1.84 -5.25 9.50
CA ASP A 17 -0.80 -4.37 8.95
C ASP A 17 -1.12 -3.96 7.52
N PHE A 18 -1.68 -4.89 6.73
CA PHE A 18 -2.21 -4.55 5.40
C PHE A 18 -3.25 -3.41 5.48
N PHE A 19 -4.19 -3.48 6.41
CA PHE A 19 -5.17 -2.41 6.59
C PHE A 19 -4.57 -1.12 7.16
N VAL A 20 -3.53 -1.17 7.99
CA VAL A 20 -2.77 0.03 8.40
C VAL A 20 -2.19 0.72 7.16
N LEU A 21 -1.50 -0.02 6.30
CA LEU A 21 -0.91 0.52 5.07
C LEU A 21 -1.97 1.10 4.11
N VAL A 22 -3.06 0.37 3.87
CA VAL A 22 -4.14 0.86 3.00
C VAL A 22 -4.78 2.13 3.57
N ARG A 23 -5.05 2.16 4.89
CA ARG A 23 -5.60 3.37 5.55
C ARG A 23 -4.67 4.57 5.42
N ALA A 24 -3.36 4.38 5.61
CA ALA A 24 -2.37 5.43 5.38
C ALA A 24 -2.40 5.94 3.93
N GLY A 25 -2.51 5.01 2.97
CA GLY A 25 -2.68 5.31 1.56
C GLY A 25 -3.91 6.20 1.26
N PHE A 26 -4.99 6.09 2.03
CA PHE A 26 -6.21 6.89 1.86
C PHE A 26 -6.34 8.08 2.85
N SER A 27 -5.30 8.38 3.62
CA SER A 27 -5.32 9.43 4.67
C SER A 27 -5.65 10.84 4.18
N ALA A 28 -5.40 11.14 2.90
CA ALA A 28 -5.64 12.46 2.32
C ALA A 28 -6.38 12.41 0.98
N ARG A 29 -7.55 13.06 0.91
CA ARG A 29 -8.37 13.10 -0.30
C ARG A 29 -7.65 13.82 -1.44
N ARG A 30 -7.61 13.20 -2.62
CA ARG A 30 -7.06 13.73 -3.89
C ARG A 30 -5.53 13.88 -3.95
N LYS A 31 -4.80 13.60 -2.86
CA LYS A 31 -3.33 13.57 -2.91
C LYS A 31 -2.83 12.35 -3.69
N GLN A 32 -1.61 12.44 -4.19
CA GLN A 32 -0.90 11.31 -4.80
C GLN A 32 -0.48 10.33 -3.70
N VAL A 33 -0.39 9.05 -4.03
CA VAL A 33 -0.21 7.97 -3.04
C VAL A 33 1.09 8.14 -2.24
N HIS A 34 2.20 8.60 -2.84
CA HIS A 34 3.42 8.89 -2.08
C HIS A 34 3.24 9.96 -1.00
N ASN A 35 2.38 10.96 -1.23
CA ASN A 35 2.08 12.00 -0.23
C ASN A 35 1.18 11.48 0.88
N CYS A 36 0.28 10.54 0.57
CA CYS A 36 -0.56 9.89 1.58
C CYS A 36 0.27 8.99 2.49
N LEU A 37 1.22 8.22 1.93
CA LEU A 37 2.07 7.30 2.68
C LEU A 37 3.07 8.04 3.57
N GLN A 38 3.70 9.10 3.07
CA GLN A 38 4.54 9.99 3.90
C GLN A 38 3.77 10.46 5.15
N GLN A 39 2.56 10.98 4.96
CA GLN A 39 1.76 11.51 6.06
C GLN A 39 1.20 10.41 6.98
N GLY A 40 0.77 9.28 6.41
CA GLY A 40 0.06 8.23 7.15
C GLY A 40 0.97 7.21 7.84
N MET A 41 2.26 7.16 7.48
CA MET A 41 3.24 6.21 8.01
C MET A 41 4.52 6.91 8.50
N ASP A 42 4.56 8.24 8.53
CA ASP A 42 5.73 9.04 8.92
C ASP A 42 7.00 8.68 8.14
N LEU A 43 6.85 8.47 6.83
CA LEU A 43 7.95 8.11 5.93
C LEU A 43 8.56 9.36 5.29
N SER A 44 9.85 9.30 4.98
CA SER A 44 10.44 10.27 4.06
C SER A 44 9.85 10.11 2.66
N ARG A 45 9.96 11.17 1.85
CA ARG A 45 9.51 11.13 0.46
C ARG A 45 10.23 10.05 -0.34
N GLU A 46 11.54 9.95 -0.16
CA GLU A 46 12.41 9.03 -0.88
C GLU A 46 12.00 7.58 -0.58
N VAL A 47 11.76 7.27 0.70
CA VAL A 47 11.32 5.95 1.15
C VAL A 47 9.94 5.61 0.57
N ALA A 48 8.96 6.51 0.70
CA ALA A 48 7.62 6.27 0.18
C ALA A 48 7.61 6.07 -1.34
N GLU A 49 8.34 6.91 -2.09
CA GLU A 49 8.43 6.76 -3.54
C GLU A 49 9.20 5.49 -3.94
N GLN A 50 10.24 5.11 -3.21
CA GLN A 50 11.02 3.90 -3.51
C GLN A 50 10.18 2.64 -3.27
N MET A 51 9.49 2.54 -2.13
CA MET A 51 8.57 1.45 -1.81
C MET A 51 7.48 1.28 -2.88
N LEU A 52 6.95 2.39 -3.41
CA LEU A 52 5.98 2.37 -4.52
C LEU A 52 6.62 1.87 -5.82
N ARG A 53 7.83 2.33 -6.16
CA ARG A 53 8.55 1.90 -7.35
C ARG A 53 8.90 0.41 -7.30
N ASP A 54 9.35 -0.09 -6.15
CA ASP A 54 9.68 -1.50 -5.92
C ASP A 54 8.43 -2.37 -6.10
N ALA A 55 7.25 -1.85 -5.76
CA ALA A 55 5.95 -2.50 -5.98
C ALA A 55 5.42 -2.40 -7.43
N GLY A 56 6.17 -1.72 -8.32
CA GLY A 56 5.78 -1.45 -9.71
C GLY A 56 4.67 -0.42 -9.85
N ILE A 57 4.56 0.53 -8.91
CA ILE A 57 3.50 1.55 -8.86
C ILE A 57 4.11 2.92 -9.12
N ASP A 58 3.54 3.68 -10.06
CA ASP A 58 3.91 5.08 -10.26
C ASP A 58 3.54 5.90 -9.00
N PRO A 59 4.52 6.53 -8.30
CA PRO A 59 4.27 7.28 -7.08
C PRO A 59 3.30 8.45 -7.24
N LYS A 60 3.12 8.93 -8.48
CA LYS A 60 2.22 10.04 -8.82
C LYS A 60 0.76 9.62 -8.97
N ARG A 61 0.45 8.32 -8.94
CA ARG A 61 -0.93 7.82 -8.96
C ARG A 61 -1.69 8.27 -7.72
N ARG A 62 -3.02 8.27 -7.83
CA ARG A 62 -3.89 8.48 -6.65
C ARG A 62 -4.24 7.13 -6.02
N PRO A 63 -4.40 7.05 -4.69
CA PRO A 63 -4.68 5.80 -3.97
C PRO A 63 -5.86 5.02 -4.55
N GLN A 64 -6.96 5.69 -4.88
CA GLN A 64 -8.16 5.05 -5.44
C GLN A 64 -7.97 4.43 -6.84
N THR A 65 -6.84 4.68 -7.50
CA THR A 65 -6.55 4.07 -8.81
C THR A 65 -5.87 2.71 -8.66
N LEU A 66 -5.28 2.42 -7.50
CA LEU A 66 -4.57 1.17 -7.26
C LEU A 66 -5.57 0.01 -7.15
N SER A 67 -5.27 -1.09 -7.83
CA SER A 67 -6.00 -2.35 -7.71
C SER A 67 -5.72 -3.05 -6.38
N LEU A 68 -6.51 -4.05 -6.00
CA LEU A 68 -6.22 -4.86 -4.82
C LEU A 68 -4.84 -5.55 -4.92
N ASP A 69 -4.47 -6.01 -6.10
CA ASP A 69 -3.14 -6.59 -6.36
C ASP A 69 -2.01 -5.56 -6.24
N ASP A 70 -2.25 -4.30 -6.63
CA ASP A 70 -1.30 -3.21 -6.44
C ASP A 70 -1.04 -3.01 -4.94
N TRP A 71 -2.10 -2.97 -4.12
CA TRP A 71 -1.97 -2.87 -2.65
C TRP A 71 -1.27 -4.09 -2.05
N GLY A 72 -1.57 -5.30 -2.54
CA GLY A 72 -0.89 -6.52 -2.12
C GLY A 72 0.61 -6.52 -2.43
N ARG A 73 1.00 -6.04 -3.62
CA ARG A 73 2.43 -5.85 -3.96
C ARG A 73 3.08 -4.82 -3.05
N LEU A 74 2.44 -3.67 -2.86
CA LEU A 74 2.96 -2.60 -2.00
C LEU A 74 3.19 -3.07 -0.56
N TYR A 75 2.24 -3.84 -0.02
CA TYR A 75 2.37 -4.41 1.32
C TYR A 75 3.54 -5.39 1.43
N ARG A 76 3.76 -6.26 0.44
CA ARG A 76 4.92 -7.18 0.43
C ARG A 76 6.26 -6.46 0.35
N GLU A 77 6.33 -5.32 -0.33
CA GLU A 77 7.54 -4.49 -0.36
C GLU A 77 7.76 -3.83 1.01
N HIS A 78 6.70 -3.30 1.62
CA HIS A 78 6.76 -2.70 2.95
C HIS A 78 7.20 -3.72 4.02
N SER A 79 6.56 -4.89 4.09
CA SER A 79 6.87 -5.89 5.12
C SER A 79 8.29 -6.42 5.01
N ARG A 80 8.83 -6.51 3.79
CA ARG A 80 10.23 -6.88 3.57
C ARG A 80 11.21 -5.83 4.09
N GLN A 81 10.90 -4.54 3.96
CA GLN A 81 11.75 -3.46 4.45
C GLN A 81 11.73 -3.39 5.99
N SER A 82 10.58 -3.62 6.62
CA SER A 82 10.44 -3.64 8.09
C SER A 82 11.08 -4.85 8.77
N ALA A 83 11.29 -5.95 8.05
CA ALA A 83 11.99 -7.14 8.57
C ALA A 83 13.53 -7.03 8.54
N VAL A 84 14.06 -5.95 7.95
CA VAL A 84 15.51 -5.72 7.76
C VAL A 84 16.07 -4.68 8.76
N GLU A 85 15.21 -4.02 9.54
CA GLU A 85 15.58 -3.21 10.72
C GLU A 85 15.56 -4.04 12.01
#